data_AF-A0A259SC98-F1
#
_entry.id   AF-A0A259SC98-F1
#
_cell.length_a   1.000
_cell.length_b   1.000
_cell.length_c   1.000
_cell.angle_alpha   90.00
_cell.angle_beta   90.00
_cell.angle_gamma   90.00
#
_symmetry.space_group_name_H-M   'P 1'
#
loop_
_entity.id
_entity.type
_entity.pdbx_description
1 polymer ?
#
loop_
_entity_poly.entity_id
_entity_poly.type
_entity_poly.pdbx_seq_one_letter_code
_entity_poly.pdbx_strand_id
1 'polypeptide(L)'
;AVAGIYSATKAALWSATNSLRLELQPAGVQVVGVHVGYVDTAMAAGAEGPKVDPADLVDQVFATLEAGGYEVLADDTSVQLRAGLSAPLEAVYPQLAAGR
;
A
#
# COMPACT_ATOMS: atom_id res chain seq x y z
N ALA A 1 5.21 0.08 16.78
CA ALA A 1 5.04 -0.18 15.34
C ALA A 1 3.55 -0.12 15.00
N VAL A 2 3.17 0.53 13.90
CA VAL A 2 1.77 0.56 13.45
C VAL A 2 1.38 -0.84 12.98
N ALA A 3 0.32 -1.40 13.54
CA ALA A 3 -0.25 -2.73 13.22
C ALA A 3 0.73 -3.95 13.25
N GLY A 4 1.96 -3.80 13.76
CA GLY A 4 2.88 -4.91 14.09
C GLY A 4 3.03 -5.97 12.99
N ILE A 5 2.67 -7.21 13.33
CA ILE A 5 2.80 -8.37 12.41
C ILE A 5 1.94 -8.23 11.14
N TYR A 6 0.79 -7.56 11.23
CA TYR A 6 -0.07 -7.30 10.07
C TYR A 6 0.69 -6.50 9.00
N SER A 7 1.37 -5.43 9.41
CA SER A 7 2.21 -4.61 8.53
C SER A 7 3.37 -5.39 7.93
N ALA A 8 4.03 -6.23 8.72
CA ALA A 8 5.11 -7.10 8.22
C ALA A 8 4.60 -8.08 7.15
N THR A 9 3.43 -8.70 7.37
CA THR A 9 2.79 -9.58 6.38
C THR A 9 2.42 -8.81 5.10
N LYS A 10 1.88 -7.58 5.20
CA LYS A 10 1.56 -6.77 4.02
C LYS A 10 2.80 -6.38 3.22
N ALA A 11 3.92 -6.08 3.89
CA ALA A 11 5.21 -5.84 3.22
C ALA A 11 5.70 -7.11 2.49
N ALA A 12 5.60 -8.27 3.12
CA ALA A 12 5.95 -9.55 2.48
C ALA A 12 5.07 -9.83 1.25
N LEU A 13 3.75 -9.58 1.36
CA LEU A 13 2.82 -9.72 0.23
C LEU A 13 3.11 -8.74 -0.90
N TRP A 14 3.56 -7.53 -0.61
CA TRP A 14 3.97 -6.60 -1.66
C TRP A 14 5.22 -7.08 -2.41
N SER A 15 6.20 -7.64 -1.68
CA SER A 15 7.36 -8.30 -2.29
C SER A 15 6.93 -9.48 -3.18
N ALA A 16 6.03 -10.34 -2.69
CA ALA A 16 5.48 -11.45 -3.48
C ALA A 16 4.74 -10.95 -4.74
N THR A 17 4.00 -9.85 -4.62
CA THR A 17 3.29 -9.21 -5.74
C THR A 17 4.29 -8.74 -6.82
N ASN A 18 5.43 -8.18 -6.42
CA ASN A 18 6.50 -7.79 -7.36
C ASN A 18 7.06 -8.99 -8.12
N SER A 19 7.30 -10.12 -7.45
CA SER A 19 7.73 -11.35 -8.12
C SER A 19 6.69 -11.85 -9.11
N LEU A 20 5.41 -11.89 -8.70
CA LEU A 20 4.32 -12.35 -9.56
C LEU A 20 4.14 -11.49 -10.81
N ARG A 21 4.35 -10.17 -10.73
CA ARG A 21 4.35 -9.29 -11.91
C ARG A 21 5.33 -9.76 -12.98
N LEU A 22 6.52 -10.22 -12.58
CA LEU A 22 7.55 -10.69 -13.52
C LEU A 22 7.28 -12.12 -14.00
N GLU A 23 6.91 -13.00 -13.09
CA GLU A 23 6.70 -14.43 -13.39
C GLU A 23 5.50 -14.67 -14.30
N LEU A 24 4.45 -13.86 -14.17
CA LEU A 24 3.22 -14.03 -14.93
C LEU A 24 3.16 -13.17 -16.21
N GLN A 25 4.10 -12.25 -16.41
CA GLN A 25 4.17 -11.40 -17.61
C GLN A 25 4.22 -12.20 -18.92
N PRO A 26 4.99 -13.30 -19.05
CA PRO A 26 5.04 -14.08 -20.29
C PRO A 26 3.71 -14.75 -20.65
N ALA A 27 2.84 -14.98 -19.66
CA ALA A 27 1.50 -15.52 -19.85
C ALA A 27 0.45 -14.43 -20.16
N GLY A 28 0.87 -13.16 -20.26
CA GLY A 28 -0.04 -12.03 -20.51
C GLY A 28 -0.94 -11.69 -19.33
N VAL A 29 -0.59 -12.09 -18.10
CA VAL A 29 -1.39 -11.81 -16.91
C VAL A 29 -0.86 -10.56 -16.21
N GLN A 30 -1.73 -9.55 -16.08
CA GLN A 30 -1.45 -8.33 -15.31
C GLN A 30 -1.64 -8.59 -13.82
N VAL A 31 -0.72 -8.08 -13.00
CA VAL A 31 -0.78 -8.17 -11.54
C VAL A 31 -0.76 -6.76 -10.95
N VAL A 32 -1.89 -6.34 -10.38
CA VAL A 32 -2.07 -5.02 -9.77
C VAL A 32 -1.94 -5.12 -8.25
N GLY A 33 -1.06 -4.31 -7.67
CA GLY A 33 -0.94 -4.15 -6.21
C GLY A 33 -1.78 -2.96 -5.75
N VAL A 34 -2.56 -3.12 -4.68
CA VAL A 34 -3.43 -2.07 -4.14
C VAL A 34 -2.98 -1.73 -2.73
N HIS A 35 -2.59 -0.48 -2.53
CA HIS A 35 -2.08 0.04 -1.27
C HIS A 35 -3.00 1.13 -0.74
N VAL A 36 -3.36 1.01 0.53
CA VAL A 36 -4.33 1.88 1.19
C VAL A 36 -3.97 2.01 2.67
N GLY A 37 -4.19 3.19 3.24
CA GLY A 37 -4.16 3.44 4.67
C GLY A 37 -5.36 2.79 5.34
N TYR A 38 -6.54 3.40 5.21
CA TYR A 38 -7.81 2.84 5.69
C TYR A 38 -8.91 2.98 4.65
N VAL A 39 -9.80 1.98 4.60
CA VAL A 39 -11.03 1.98 3.81
C VAL A 39 -12.21 1.93 4.77
N ASP A 40 -13.28 2.67 4.51
CA ASP A 40 -14.46 2.70 5.37
C ASP A 40 -15.25 1.38 5.33
N THR A 41 -14.78 0.42 6.10
CA THR A 41 -15.28 -0.95 6.18
C THR A 41 -15.29 -1.40 7.64
N ALA A 42 -16.00 -2.49 7.93
CA ALA A 42 -16.02 -3.09 9.27
C ALA A 42 -14.61 -3.40 9.83
N MET A 43 -13.64 -3.75 8.96
CA MET A 43 -12.25 -4.01 9.39
C MET A 43 -11.57 -2.77 10.00
N ALA A 44 -11.90 -1.58 9.51
CA ALA A 44 -11.34 -0.31 9.97
C ALA A 44 -12.32 0.49 10.84
N ALA A 45 -13.39 -0.13 11.37
CA ALA A 45 -14.40 0.59 12.15
C ALA A 45 -13.80 1.35 13.35
N GLY A 46 -12.84 0.73 14.05
CA GLY A 46 -12.13 1.33 15.18
C GLY A 46 -10.88 2.15 14.82
N ALA A 47 -10.57 2.31 13.53
CA ALA A 47 -9.46 3.15 13.10
C ALA A 47 -9.86 4.62 13.11
N GLU A 48 -8.99 5.47 13.67
CA GLU A 48 -9.11 6.93 13.61
C GLU A 48 -8.37 7.48 12.39
N GLY A 49 -8.85 8.62 11.88
CA GLY A 49 -8.26 9.31 10.73
C GLY A 49 -9.05 9.12 9.42
N PRO A 50 -8.53 9.66 8.31
CA PRO A 50 -9.18 9.57 7.00
C PRO A 50 -9.36 8.12 6.56
N LYS A 51 -10.51 7.83 5.95
CA LYS A 51 -10.83 6.53 5.35
C LYS A 51 -11.29 6.76 3.91
N VAL A 52 -10.78 5.96 2.99
CA VAL A 52 -11.22 5.96 1.59
C VAL A 52 -12.61 5.35 1.51
N ASP A 53 -13.50 5.97 0.74
CA ASP A 53 -14.79 5.37 0.41
C ASP A 53 -14.57 4.07 -0.40
N PRO A 54 -15.22 2.95 -0.05
CA PRO A 54 -15.04 1.70 -0.79
C PRO A 54 -15.34 1.80 -2.29
N ALA A 55 -16.33 2.60 -2.70
CA ALA A 55 -16.66 2.78 -4.11
C ALA A 55 -15.55 3.55 -4.84
N ASP A 56 -15.05 4.63 -4.24
CA ASP A 56 -13.93 5.41 -4.80
C ASP A 56 -12.66 4.56 -4.95
N LEU A 57 -12.37 3.67 -3.99
CA LEU A 57 -11.25 2.73 -4.10
C LEU A 57 -11.43 1.77 -5.27
N VAL A 58 -12.64 1.22 -5.43
CA VAL A 58 -12.96 0.28 -6.51
C VAL A 58 -12.81 0.95 -7.87
N ASP A 59 -13.29 2.18 -8.03
CA ASP A 59 -13.15 2.95 -9.26
C ASP A 59 -11.67 3.19 -9.62
N GLN A 60 -10.84 3.54 -8.63
CA GLN A 60 -9.39 3.69 -8.83
C GLN A 60 -8.70 2.39 -9.26
N VAL A 61 -9.11 1.25 -8.68
CA VAL A 61 -8.57 -0.06 -9.03
C VAL A 61 -8.92 -0.41 -10.47
N PHE A 62 -10.18 -0.24 -10.89
CA PHE A 62 -10.59 -0.53 -12.26
C PHE A 62 -9.91 0.41 -13.26
N ALA A 63 -9.85 1.72 -12.98
CA ALA A 63 -9.16 2.66 -13.84
C ALA A 63 -7.67 2.30 -14.04
N THR A 64 -7.00 1.88 -12.97
CA THR A 64 -5.59 1.46 -13.04
C THR A 64 -5.43 0.16 -13.82
N LEU A 65 -6.31 -0.81 -13.59
CA LEU A 65 -6.32 -2.08 -14.31
C LEU A 65 -6.48 -1.83 -15.82
N GLU A 66 -7.50 -1.07 -16.22
CA GLU A 66 -7.82 -0.75 -17.62
C GLU A 66 -6.70 0.04 -18.31
N ALA A 67 -5.99 0.90 -17.57
CA ALA A 67 -4.84 1.65 -18.09
C ALA A 67 -3.55 0.81 -18.22
N GLY A 68 -3.57 -0.48 -17.86
CA GLY A 68 -2.37 -1.33 -17.83
C GLY A 68 -1.39 -0.97 -16.71
N GLY A 69 -1.86 -0.28 -15.67
CA GLY A 69 -1.07 0.09 -14.51
C GLY A 69 -0.79 -1.10 -13.58
N TYR A 70 0.26 -0.99 -12.76
CA TYR A 70 0.68 -2.08 -11.87
C TYR A 70 0.39 -1.80 -10.40
N GLU A 71 0.12 -0.55 -10.01
CA GLU A 71 0.05 -0.18 -8.60
C GLU A 71 -0.96 0.95 -8.36
N VAL A 72 -1.84 0.75 -7.37
CA VAL A 72 -2.80 1.74 -6.87
C VAL A 72 -2.31 2.25 -5.52
N LEU A 73 -2.16 3.57 -5.40
CA LEU A 73 -1.94 4.26 -4.13
C LEU A 73 -3.22 5.05 -3.82
N ALA A 74 -4.08 4.46 -3.00
CA ALA A 74 -5.48 4.88 -2.89
C ALA A 74 -5.71 6.18 -2.12
N ASP A 75 -4.70 6.63 -1.37
CA ASP A 75 -4.78 7.81 -0.50
C ASP A 75 -3.40 8.43 -0.25
N ASP A 76 -3.42 9.66 0.28
CA ASP A 76 -2.21 10.42 0.60
C ASP A 76 -1.27 9.67 1.56
N THR A 77 -1.81 8.86 2.48
CA THR A 77 -0.99 8.09 3.41
C THR A 77 -0.17 7.03 2.66
N SER A 78 -0.80 6.30 1.74
CA SER A 78 -0.14 5.31 0.89
C SER A 78 0.89 5.95 -0.04
N VAL A 79 0.60 7.14 -0.59
CA VAL A 79 1.52 7.92 -1.43
C VAL A 79 2.76 8.34 -0.64
N GLN A 80 2.56 8.95 0.52
CA GLN A 80 3.64 9.44 1.38
C GLN A 80 4.50 8.30 1.93
N LEU A 81 3.88 7.21 2.38
CA LEU A 81 4.62 6.05 2.87
C LEU A 81 5.48 5.45 1.77
N ARG A 82 4.94 5.22 0.57
CA ARG A 82 5.72 4.69 -0.55
C ARG A 82 6.92 5.59 -0.86
N ALA A 83 6.73 6.90 -0.89
CA ALA A 83 7.81 7.86 -1.13
C ALA A 83 8.90 7.82 -0.03
N GLY A 84 8.52 7.55 1.22
CA GLY A 84 9.44 7.49 2.36
C GLY A 84 10.28 6.21 2.44
N LEU A 85 9.91 5.12 1.77
CA LEU A 85 10.57 3.81 1.94
C LEU A 85 12.04 3.78 1.48
N SER A 86 12.45 4.66 0.59
CA SER A 86 13.85 4.81 0.16
C SER A 86 14.62 5.87 0.95
N ALA A 87 13.97 6.56 1.89
CA ALA A 87 14.60 7.59 2.70
C ALA A 87 15.44 6.96 3.84
N PRO A 88 16.37 7.73 4.47
CA PRO A 88 17.05 7.30 5.68
C PRO A 88 16.05 6.84 6.76
N LEU A 89 16.44 5.84 7.54
CA LEU A 89 15.55 5.19 8.51
C LEU A 89 14.99 6.18 9.54
N GLU A 90 15.81 7.16 9.94
CA GLU A 90 15.43 8.22 10.88
C GLU A 90 14.41 9.21 10.33
N ALA A 91 14.32 9.37 9.00
CA ALA A 91 13.29 10.19 8.36
C ALA A 91 11.91 9.53 8.46
N VAL A 92 11.87 8.19 8.43
CA VAL A 92 10.64 7.39 8.56
C VAL A 92 10.31 7.12 10.04
N TYR A 93 11.34 6.96 10.88
CA TYR A 93 11.21 6.71 12.32
C TYR A 93 11.98 7.76 13.14
N PRO A 94 11.41 8.97 13.32
CA PRO A 94 12.06 10.05 14.07
C PRO A 94 12.41 9.68 15.52
N GLN A 95 11.73 8.69 16.09
CA GLN A 95 11.99 8.19 17.44
C GLN A 95 13.42 7.62 17.59
N LEU A 96 14.03 7.15 16.48
CA LEU A 96 15.41 6.66 16.47
C LEU A 96 16.44 7.81 16.44
N ALA A 97 16.05 9.01 16.03
CA ALA A 97 16.91 10.19 16.02
C ALA A 97 16.94 10.88 17.39
N ALA A 98 15.81 10.91 18.10
CA ALA A 98 15.67 11.55 19.42
C ALA A 98 16.36 10.78 20.57
N GLY A 99 16.82 9.55 20.31
CA GLY A 99 17.49 8.70 21.31
C GLY A 99 19.02 8.76 21.31
N ARG A 100 19.63 9.75 20.63
CA ARG A 100 21.08 10.00 20.62
C ARG A 100 21.44 11.29 21.34
#